data_AF-A0A7C4S5A1-F1
#
_entry.id   AF-A0A7C4S5A1-F1
#
_cell.length_a   1.000
_cell.length_b   1.000
_cell.length_c   1.000
_cell.angle_alpha   90.00
_cell.angle_beta   90.00
_cell.angle_gamma   90.00
#
_symmetry.space_group_name_H-M   'P 1'
#
loop_
_entity.id
_entity.type
_entity.pdbx_description
1 polymer ?
#
loop_
_entity_poly.entity_id
_entity_poly.type
_entity_poly.pdbx_seq_one_letter_code
_entity_poly.pdbx_strand_id
1 'polypeptide(L)'
;MKHPAVIQLRGDYKKLERILEKLENVEIVREKHGVDVYFEDVNDARMLISKIKKLFRVEVKSGTKYAGLRKGKVRWFFAYSIRIKDEA
;
A
#
# COMPACT_ATOMS: atom_id res chain seq x y z
N MET A 1 13.62 -9.58 -5.75
CA MET A 1 12.57 -8.65 -5.30
C MET A 1 11.22 -9.34 -5.47
N LYS A 2 10.58 -9.76 -4.36
CA LYS A 2 9.35 -10.55 -4.39
C LYS A 2 8.13 -9.70 -4.78
N HIS A 3 8.07 -8.46 -4.29
CA HIS A 3 6.90 -7.58 -4.45
C HIS A 3 7.24 -6.29 -5.24
N PRO A 4 6.47 -5.93 -6.29
CA PRO A 4 6.62 -4.67 -7.00
C PRO A 4 5.98 -3.46 -6.32
N ALA A 5 5.07 -3.65 -5.34
CA ALA A 5 4.40 -2.55 -4.66
C ALA A 5 4.27 -2.76 -3.15
N VAL A 6 4.24 -1.66 -2.40
CA VAL A 6 3.91 -1.62 -0.98
C VAL A 6 2.93 -0.49 -0.68
N ILE A 7 1.94 -0.78 0.15
CA ILE A 7 1.08 0.23 0.79
C ILE A 7 1.47 0.28 2.26
N GLN A 8 1.89 1.47 2.70
CA GLN A 8 2.24 1.77 4.06
C GLN A 8 1.10 2.55 4.70
N LEU A 9 0.37 1.91 5.59
CA LEU A 9 -0.63 2.57 6.42
C LEU A 9 0.07 3.14 7.64
N ARG A 10 -0.08 4.44 7.89
CA ARG A 10 0.51 5.14 9.04
C ARG A 10 -0.58 5.89 9.81
N GLY A 11 -0.58 5.76 11.13
CA GLY A 11 -1.61 6.35 12.00
C GLY A 11 -2.70 5.35 12.40
N ASP A 12 -3.90 5.85 12.74
CA ASP A 12 -5.03 4.98 13.11
C ASP A 12 -5.60 4.29 11.86
N TYR A 13 -5.26 3.01 11.71
CA TYR A 13 -5.75 2.15 10.64
C TYR A 13 -6.79 1.14 11.14
N LYS A 14 -7.32 1.27 12.37
CA LYS A 14 -8.31 0.32 12.93
C LYS A 14 -9.53 0.15 12.02
N LYS A 15 -9.98 1.25 11.42
CA LYS A 15 -11.10 1.25 10.46
C LYS A 15 -10.80 0.45 9.18
N LEU A 16 -9.52 0.22 8.86
CA LEU A 16 -9.06 -0.55 7.72
C LEU A 16 -8.72 -2.01 8.05
N GLU A 17 -8.60 -2.40 9.31
CA GLU A 17 -8.21 -3.77 9.69
C GLU A 17 -9.11 -4.83 9.04
N ARG A 18 -10.43 -4.64 9.09
CA ARG A 18 -11.40 -5.54 8.43
C ARG A 18 -11.23 -5.64 6.92
N ILE A 19 -10.70 -4.61 6.27
CA ILE A 19 -10.42 -4.63 4.84
C ILE A 19 -9.12 -5.39 4.59
N LEU A 20 -8.10 -5.16 5.42
CA LEU A 20 -6.81 -5.83 5.34
C LEU A 20 -6.91 -7.33 5.58
N GLU A 21 -7.72 -7.76 6.54
CA GLU A 21 -7.98 -9.18 6.83
C GLU A 21 -8.63 -9.94 5.66
N LYS A 22 -9.30 -9.23 4.75
CA LYS A 22 -9.94 -9.81 3.57
C LYS A 22 -9.04 -9.81 2.33
N LEU A 23 -7.81 -9.29 2.44
CA LEU A 23 -6.88 -9.32 1.33
C LEU A 23 -6.26 -10.72 1.23
N GLU A 24 -6.33 -11.29 0.04
CA GLU A 24 -5.65 -12.54 -0.29
C GLU A 24 -4.36 -12.23 -1.09
N ASN A 25 -3.37 -13.12 -1.03
CA ASN A 25 -2.12 -13.02 -1.79
C ASN A 25 -1.30 -11.74 -1.52
N VAL A 26 -1.38 -11.21 -0.30
CA VAL A 26 -0.58 -10.07 0.16
C VAL A 26 0.28 -10.49 1.35
N GLU A 27 1.45 -9.86 1.48
CA GLU A 27 2.28 -10.02 2.66
C GLU A 27 2.05 -8.82 3.59
N ILE A 28 1.55 -9.07 4.79
CA ILE A 28 1.23 -8.06 5.79
C ILE A 28 2.31 -8.07 6.88
N VAL A 29 3.03 -6.95 7.02
CA VAL A 29 4.04 -6.72 8.05
C VAL A 29 3.53 -5.65 9.00
N ARG A 30 3.28 -6.03 10.25
CA ARG A 30 2.83 -5.10 11.29
C ARG A 30 4.03 -4.42 11.93
N GLU A 31 4.06 -3.10 11.88
CA GLU A 31 5.10 -2.24 12.44
C GLU A 31 4.57 -1.48 13.66
N LYS A 32 5.48 -0.96 14.51
CA LYS A 32 5.09 -0.26 15.75
C LYS A 32 4.08 0.89 15.57
N HIS A 33 4.08 1.52 14.39
CA HIS A 33 3.27 2.72 14.11
C HIS A 33 2.38 2.57 12.86
N GLY A 34 2.14 1.34 12.39
CA GLY A 34 1.39 1.13 11.17
C GLY A 34 1.51 -0.27 10.58
N VAL A 35 1.10 -0.40 9.32
CA VAL A 35 1.11 -1.68 8.61
C VAL A 35 1.70 -1.53 7.21
N ASP A 36 2.72 -2.35 6.97
CA ASP A 36 3.31 -2.85 5.73
C ASP A 36 2.37 -3.77 4.94
N VAL A 37 1.80 -3.39 3.79
CA VAL A 37 1.10 -4.35 2.91
C VAL A 37 1.82 -4.43 1.58
N TYR A 38 2.46 -5.57 1.32
CA TYR A 38 3.18 -5.82 0.08
C TYR A 38 2.30 -6.58 -0.91
N PHE A 39 2.35 -6.17 -2.17
CA PHE A 39 1.54 -6.70 -3.26
C PHE A 39 2.41 -7.28 -4.36
N GLU A 40 1.98 -8.42 -4.92
CA GLU A 40 2.58 -9.05 -6.10
C GLU A 40 2.24 -8.33 -7.41
N ASP A 41 1.08 -7.65 -7.47
CA ASP A 41 0.69 -6.75 -8.56
C ASP A 41 0.49 -5.30 -8.06
N VAL A 42 1.03 -4.35 -8.82
CA VAL A 42 0.84 -2.91 -8.61
C VAL A 42 -0.62 -2.51 -8.81
N ASN A 43 -1.36 -3.20 -9.68
CA ASN A 43 -2.76 -2.90 -9.94
C ASN A 43 -3.65 -3.20 -8.74
N ASP A 44 -3.40 -4.28 -8.01
CA ASP A 44 -4.12 -4.62 -6.78
C ASP A 44 -3.90 -3.55 -5.70
N ALA A 45 -2.66 -3.08 -5.56
CA ALA A 45 -2.35 -1.96 -4.68
C ALA A 45 -3.17 -0.70 -5.06
N ARG A 46 -3.22 -0.34 -6.35
CA ARG A 46 -3.99 0.82 -6.82
C ARG A 46 -5.49 0.66 -6.62
N MET A 47 -6.02 -0.54 -6.81
CA MET A 47 -7.42 -0.86 -6.57
C MET A 47 -7.77 -0.68 -5.09
N LEU A 48 -6.93 -1.18 -4.19
CA LEU A 48 -7.11 -0.99 -2.76
C LEU A 48 -7.06 0.49 -2.36
N ILE A 49 -6.06 1.25 -2.86
CA ILE A 49 -5.97 2.69 -2.62
C ILE A 49 -7.26 3.39 -3.06
N SER A 50 -7.78 3.03 -4.23
CA SER A 50 -9.01 3.61 -4.77
C SER A 50 -10.22 3.28 -3.90
N LYS A 51 -10.30 2.06 -3.37
CA LYS A 51 -11.34 1.65 -2.41
C LYS A 51 -11.24 2.43 -1.10
N ILE A 52 -10.04 2.58 -0.54
CA ILE A 52 -9.80 3.34 0.70
C ILE A 52 -10.19 4.82 0.51
N LYS A 53 -9.80 5.44 -0.61
CA LYS A 53 -10.17 6.83 -0.93
C LYS A 53 -11.67 7.08 -1.03
N LYS A 54 -12.45 6.06 -1.42
CA LYS A 54 -13.93 6.16 -1.48
C LYS A 54 -14.58 6.05 -0.10
N LEU A 55 -13.96 5.31 0.82
CA LEU A 55 -14.53 5.03 2.14
C LEU A 55 -14.09 6.03 3.20
N PHE A 56 -12.89 6.62 3.06
CA PHE A 56 -12.27 7.45 4.06
C PHE A 56 -11.62 8.68 3.45
N ARG A 57 -11.60 9.78 4.21
CA ARG A 57 -10.81 10.97 3.87
C ARG A 57 -9.34 10.65 4.14
N VAL A 58 -8.56 10.43 3.09
CA VAL A 58 -7.16 10.01 3.21
C VAL A 58 -6.22 10.90 2.42
N GLU A 59 -5.01 11.05 2.95
CA GLU A 59 -3.86 11.59 2.22
C GLU A 59 -3.02 10.43 1.70
N VAL A 60 -2.73 10.44 0.40
CA VAL A 60 -1.91 9.41 -0.24
C VAL A 60 -0.68 10.06 -0.85
N LYS A 61 0.50 9.64 -0.41
CA LYS A 61 1.78 10.00 -1.01
C LYS A 61 2.35 8.78 -1.74
N SER A 62 2.65 8.94 -3.01
CA SER A 62 3.30 7.92 -3.82
C SER A 62 4.77 8.23 -4.00
N GLY A 63 5.63 7.22 -3.88
CA GLY A 63 7.02 7.26 -4.27
C GLY A 63 7.35 6.06 -5.17
N THR A 64 8.39 6.22 -5.98
CA THR A 64 8.93 5.12 -6.77
C THR A 64 10.41 4.97 -6.47
N LYS A 65 10.86 3.71 -6.37
CA LYS A 65 12.27 3.38 -6.21
C LYS A 65 12.70 2.51 -7.38
N TYR A 66 13.87 2.80 -7.95
CA TYR A 66 14.46 1.97 -8.98
C TYR A 66 14.71 0.55 -8.43
N ALA A 67 14.23 -0.47 -9.13
CA ALA A 67 14.28 -1.88 -8.71
C ALA A 67 15.11 -2.76 -9.65
N GLY A 68 15.83 -2.16 -10.61
CA GLY A 68 16.67 -2.86 -11.57
C GLY A 68 16.12 -2.84 -13.00
N LEU A 69 16.79 -3.58 -13.87
CA LEU A 69 16.44 -3.78 -15.28
C LEU A 69 16.14 -5.27 -15.52
N ARG A 70 15.07 -5.59 -16.27
CA ARG A 70 14.75 -6.95 -16.71
C ARG A 70 14.37 -6.94 -18.18
N LYS A 71 15.12 -7.67 -19.02
CA LYS A 71 14.91 -7.73 -20.49
C LYS A 71 14.82 -6.33 -21.13
N GLY A 72 15.71 -5.41 -20.74
CA GLY A 72 15.74 -4.03 -21.23
C GLY A 72 14.63 -3.11 -20.70
N LYS A 73 13.72 -3.60 -19.85
CA LYS A 73 12.68 -2.80 -19.20
C LYS A 73 13.07 -2.46 -17.77
N VAL A 74 12.92 -1.19 -17.40
CA VAL A 74 13.14 -0.74 -16.01
C VAL A 74 12.02 -1.31 -15.13
N ARG A 75 12.41 -1.96 -14.03
CA ARG A 75 11.48 -2.29 -12.95
C ARG A 75 11.49 -1.16 -11.94
N TRP A 76 10.29 -0.74 -11.57
CA TRP A 76 10.04 0.19 -10.49
C TRP A 76 9.42 -0.55 -9.33
N PHE A 77 9.82 -0.16 -8.12
CA PHE A 77 9.13 -0.48 -6.90
C PHE A 77 8.26 0.70 -6.50
N PHE A 78 6.97 0.44 -6.33
CA PHE A 78 5.98 1.48 -6.01
C PHE A 78 5.71 1.48 -4.51
N ALA A 79 5.93 2.60 -3.86
CA ALA A 79 5.62 2.79 -2.45
C ALA A 79 4.47 3.79 -2.31
N TYR A 80 3.44 3.41 -1.57
CA TYR A 80 2.27 4.25 -1.32
C TYR A 80 2.09 4.44 0.18
N SER A 81 2.33 5.65 0.69
CA SER A 81 2.03 6.00 2.08
C SER A 81 0.62 6.55 2.17
N ILE A 82 -0.24 5.92 2.97
CA ILE A 82 -1.60 6.38 3.24
C ILE A 82 -1.69 6.83 4.69
N ARG A 83 -2.24 8.02 4.90
CA ARG A 83 -2.65 8.53 6.21
C ARG A 83 -4.13 8.83 6.18
N ILE A 84 -4.88 8.26 7.12
CA ILE A 84 -6.28 8.61 7.31
C ILE A 84 -6.31 9.97 8.03
N LYS A 85 -7.02 10.93 7.45
CA LYS A 85 -7.34 12.17 8.14
C LYS A 85 -8.62 11.88 8.92
N ASP A 86 -8.47 11.57 10.20
CA ASP A 86 -9.61 11.74 11.09
C ASP A 86 -9.95 13.24 11.10
N GLU A 87 -11.20 13.56 10.81
CA GLU A 87 -11.74 14.87 11.14
C GLU A 87 -11.67 15.00 12.66
N ALA A 88 -10.80 15.90 13.12
CA ALA A 88 -10.90 16.48 14.45
C ALA A 88 -12.10 17.44 14.48
#